data_AF-A0A940KUK6-F1
#
_entry.id   AF-A0A940KUK6-F1
#
_cell.length_a   1.000
_cell.length_b   1.000
_cell.length_c   1.000
_cell.angle_alpha   90.00
_cell.angle_beta   90.00
_cell.angle_gamma   90.00
#
_symmetry.space_group_name_H-M   'P 1'
#
loop_
_entity.id
_entity.type
_entity.pdbx_description
1 polymer ?
#
loop_
_entity_poly.entity_id
_entity_poly.type
_entity_poly.pdbx_seq_one_letter_code
_entity_poly.pdbx_strand_id
1 'polypeptide(L)'
;MKSIALVLTCVAASAIAAPPRFAEDLPPESGYSVVLKLVPGDDGQVRFCTLHSVHEGAPEGQAVNVTPGSAYVADACRKLSKKKWTIERDAGGEIKAAFYFCRYLESVPEMAYCERRFGD
;
A
#
# COMPACT_ATOMS: atom_id res chain seq x y z
N MET A 1 -28.41 -54.07 -12.71
CA MET A 1 -28.87 -52.72 -12.31
C MET A 1 -27.64 -51.82 -12.37
N LYS A 2 -27.58 -50.89 -13.32
CA LYS A 2 -26.40 -50.02 -13.56
C LYS A 2 -26.64 -48.67 -12.86
N SER A 3 -25.94 -48.41 -11.78
CA SER A 3 -25.95 -47.11 -11.09
C SER A 3 -24.88 -46.20 -11.70
N ILE A 4 -25.30 -45.10 -12.33
CA ILE A 4 -24.43 -44.07 -12.88
C ILE A 4 -24.13 -43.09 -11.75
N ALA A 5 -22.88 -43.06 -11.28
CA ALA A 5 -22.43 -42.09 -10.30
C ALA A 5 -22.11 -40.77 -11.01
N LEU A 6 -22.84 -39.71 -10.66
CA LEU A 6 -22.64 -38.35 -11.15
C LEU A 6 -21.52 -37.71 -10.30
N VAL A 7 -20.33 -37.55 -10.88
CA VAL A 7 -19.22 -36.84 -10.21
C VAL A 7 -19.43 -35.34 -10.39
N LEU A 8 -19.73 -34.66 -9.29
CA LEU A 8 -19.89 -33.20 -9.23
C LEU A 8 -18.51 -32.54 -9.21
N THR A 9 -18.07 -31.99 -10.35
CA THR A 9 -16.81 -31.25 -10.45
C THR A 9 -17.00 -29.84 -9.89
N CYS A 10 -16.56 -29.60 -8.66
CA CYS A 10 -16.47 -28.25 -8.11
C CYS A 10 -15.35 -27.51 -8.84
N VAL A 11 -15.70 -26.68 -9.82
CA VAL A 11 -14.78 -25.70 -10.40
C VAL A 11 -14.59 -24.61 -9.35
N ALA A 12 -13.52 -24.72 -8.56
CA ALA A 12 -13.08 -23.64 -7.71
C ALA A 12 -12.69 -22.47 -8.62
N ALA A 13 -13.58 -21.48 -8.72
CA ALA A 13 -13.27 -20.21 -9.33
C ALA A 13 -12.22 -19.53 -8.45
N SER A 14 -10.94 -19.77 -8.76
CA SER A 14 -9.84 -18.99 -8.23
C SER A 14 -10.09 -17.56 -8.68
N ALA A 15 -10.61 -16.73 -7.76
CA ALA A 15 -10.61 -15.30 -7.94
C ALA A 15 -9.15 -14.88 -8.09
N ILE A 16 -8.72 -14.71 -9.34
CA ILE A 16 -7.38 -14.19 -9.66
C ILE A 16 -7.43 -12.75 -9.17
N ALA A 17 -6.99 -12.52 -7.94
CA ALA A 17 -6.81 -11.19 -7.41
C ALA A 17 -5.91 -10.46 -8.40
N ALA A 18 -6.47 -9.45 -9.06
CA ALA A 18 -5.72 -8.65 -10.02
C ALA A 18 -4.42 -8.18 -9.36
N PRO A 19 -3.26 -8.35 -10.01
CA PRO A 19 -2.00 -7.92 -9.44
C PRO A 19 -2.11 -6.43 -9.11
N PRO A 20 -1.58 -5.98 -7.95
CA PRO A 20 -1.61 -4.57 -7.60
C PRO A 20 -0.92 -3.79 -8.73
N ARG A 21 -1.65 -2.84 -9.32
CA ARG A 21 -1.08 -1.92 -10.30
C ARG A 21 -0.11 -1.00 -9.58
N PHE A 22 1.18 -1.15 -9.90
CA PHE A 22 2.23 -0.24 -9.46
C PHE A 22 2.15 1.05 -10.31
N ALA A 23 2.54 2.19 -9.74
CA ALA A 23 2.38 3.51 -10.36
C ALA A 23 3.32 3.77 -11.56
N GLU A 24 3.80 2.72 -12.25
CA GLU A 24 4.59 2.87 -13.48
C GLU A 24 3.81 3.59 -14.60
N ASP A 25 2.48 3.68 -14.49
CA ASP A 25 1.59 4.32 -15.48
C ASP A 25 1.19 5.78 -15.15
N LEU A 26 1.61 6.37 -14.02
CA LEU A 26 1.20 7.74 -13.65
C LEU A 26 2.29 8.76 -13.99
N PRO A 27 1.98 9.84 -14.74
CA PRO A 27 2.96 10.89 -15.01
C PRO A 27 3.52 11.43 -13.68
N PRO A 28 4.84 11.64 -13.55
CA PRO A 28 5.49 11.99 -12.30
C PRO A 28 4.99 13.30 -11.66
N GLU A 29 4.28 14.14 -12.42
CA GLU A 29 3.75 15.45 -12.04
C GLU A 29 2.22 15.47 -11.82
N SER A 30 1.53 14.34 -11.96
CA SER A 30 0.07 14.29 -11.79
C SER A 30 -0.32 13.98 -10.34
N GLY A 31 -1.00 14.94 -9.69
CA GLY A 31 -1.61 14.77 -8.37
C GLY A 31 -0.67 15.05 -7.19
N TYR A 32 -0.89 14.34 -6.09
CA TYR A 32 -0.17 14.54 -4.84
C TYR A 32 0.62 13.28 -4.45
N SER A 33 1.77 13.47 -3.82
CA SER A 33 2.50 12.40 -3.14
C SER A 33 2.12 12.37 -1.67
N VAL A 34 1.54 11.26 -1.22
CA VAL A 34 1.12 11.05 0.17
C VAL A 34 2.17 10.19 0.87
N VAL A 35 2.73 10.73 1.94
CA VAL A 35 3.69 10.04 2.81
C VAL A 35 2.94 9.32 3.91
N LEU A 36 3.18 8.02 4.04
CA LEU A 36 2.64 7.14 5.05
C LEU A 36 3.77 6.77 6.00
N LYS A 37 3.54 6.94 7.30
CA LYS A 37 4.41 6.45 8.36
C LYS A 37 4.00 5.02 8.69
N LEU A 38 4.93 4.08 8.56
CA LEU A 38 4.78 2.68 8.94
C LEU A 38 5.64 2.38 10.17
N VAL A 39 5.10 1.62 11.11
CA VAL A 39 5.88 1.05 12.21
C VAL A 39 5.71 -0.47 12.17
N PRO A 40 6.74 -1.23 11.75
CA PRO A 40 6.69 -2.68 11.79
C PRO A 40 6.84 -3.18 13.24
N GLY A 41 6.38 -4.40 13.49
CA GLY A 41 6.70 -5.14 14.71
C GLY A 41 7.99 -5.95 14.55
N ASP A 42 8.36 -6.69 15.60
CA ASP A 42 9.54 -7.57 15.62
C ASP A 42 9.49 -8.69 14.55
N ASP A 43 8.30 -8.98 14.01
CA ASP A 43 8.08 -9.94 12.94
C ASP A 43 8.16 -9.32 11.54
N GLY A 44 8.43 -8.02 11.44
CA GLY A 44 8.48 -7.27 10.19
C GLY A 44 7.10 -6.96 9.60
N GLN A 45 6.02 -7.31 10.32
CA GLN A 45 4.65 -6.98 9.92
C GLN A 45 4.28 -5.58 10.39
N VAL A 46 3.59 -4.81 9.55
CA VAL A 46 3.11 -3.46 9.91
C VAL A 46 2.14 -3.55 11.09
N ARG A 47 2.44 -2.84 12.17
CA ARG A 47 1.56 -2.68 13.33
C ARG A 47 0.78 -1.37 13.27
N PHE A 48 1.46 -0.31 12.85
CA PHE A 48 0.88 1.01 12.68
C PHE A 48 1.14 1.54 11.27
N CYS A 49 0.11 2.10 10.65
CA CYS A 49 0.20 2.81 9.39
C CYS A 49 -0.68 4.06 9.48
N THR A 50 -0.08 5.23 9.30
CA THR A 50 -0.77 6.52 9.44
C THR A 50 -0.33 7.46 8.34
N LEU A 51 -1.23 8.37 7.94
CA LEU A 51 -0.86 9.53 7.14
C LEU A 51 0.18 10.37 7.89
N HIS A 52 1.24 10.79 7.20
CA HIS A 52 2.29 11.65 7.73
C HIS A 52 2.24 13.04 7.11
N SER A 53 2.38 13.12 5.79
CA SER A 53 2.39 14.39 5.06
C SER A 53 1.89 14.19 3.63
N VAL A 54 1.59 15.28 2.95
CA VAL A 54 1.20 15.31 1.54
C VAL A 54 2.03 16.37 0.84
N HIS A 55 2.51 16.05 -0.36
CA HIS A 55 3.36 16.91 -1.18
C HIS A 55 2.74 17.07 -2.57
N GLU A 56 2.90 18.25 -3.16
CA GLU A 56 2.46 18.48 -4.54
C GLU A 56 3.40 17.80 -5.54
N GLY A 57 2.84 17.04 -6.47
CA GLY A 57 3.61 16.25 -7.42
C GLY A 57 4.42 15.16 -6.71
N ALA A 58 5.74 15.33 -6.65
CA ALA A 58 6.70 14.37 -6.13
C ALA A 58 6.86 14.43 -4.59
N PRO A 59 7.39 13.37 -3.94
CA PRO A 59 7.70 13.36 -2.50
C PRO A 59 8.56 14.53 -1.99
N GLU A 60 9.48 15.02 -2.84
CA GLU A 60 10.40 16.13 -2.55
C GLU A 60 9.75 17.49 -2.82
N GLY A 61 8.52 17.49 -3.33
CA GLY A 61 7.73 18.67 -3.61
C GLY A 61 7.32 19.42 -2.34
N GLN A 62 6.68 20.57 -2.55
CA GLN A 62 6.19 21.40 -1.46
C GLN A 62 5.16 20.63 -0.63
N ALA A 63 5.35 20.62 0.70
CA ALA A 63 4.35 20.08 1.62
C ALA A 63 3.08 20.94 1.58
N VAL A 64 1.93 20.29 1.45
CA VAL A 64 0.61 20.92 1.32
C VAL A 64 -0.35 20.41 2.37
N ASN A 65 -1.36 21.22 2.70
CA ASN A 65 -2.43 20.83 3.64
C ASN A 65 -3.62 20.19 2.89
N VAL A 66 -3.34 19.12 2.16
CA VAL A 66 -4.35 18.28 1.51
C VAL A 66 -4.56 17.05 2.38
N THR A 67 -5.82 16.71 2.64
CA THR A 67 -6.17 15.53 3.45
C THR A 67 -6.88 14.51 2.56
N PRO A 68 -6.21 13.43 2.12
CA PRO A 68 -6.84 12.33 1.42
C PRO A 68 -7.95 11.72 2.28
N GLY A 69 -9.00 11.23 1.64
CA GLY A 69 -10.10 10.56 2.33
C GLY A 69 -9.62 9.35 3.14
N SER A 70 -10.36 8.98 4.19
CA SER A 70 -10.04 7.81 5.02
C SER A 70 -9.97 6.50 4.22
N ALA A 71 -10.78 6.38 3.16
CA ALA A 71 -10.76 5.24 2.26
C ALA A 71 -9.41 5.08 1.54
N TYR A 72 -8.80 6.20 1.10
CA TYR A 72 -7.47 6.21 0.50
C TYR A 72 -6.41 5.71 1.48
N VAL A 73 -6.40 6.27 2.69
CA VAL A 73 -5.42 5.89 3.73
C VAL A 73 -5.58 4.41 4.09
N ALA A 74 -6.81 3.93 4.22
CA ALA A 74 -7.09 2.52 4.46
C ALA A 74 -6.60 1.61 3.32
N ASP A 75 -6.80 2.00 2.06
CA ASP A 75 -6.30 1.26 0.90
C ASP A 75 -4.76 1.23 0.86
N ALA A 76 -4.11 2.38 1.08
CA ALA A 76 -2.65 2.49 1.15
C ALA A 76 -2.09 1.56 2.24
N CYS A 77 -2.61 1.67 3.46
CA CYS A 77 -2.17 0.86 4.59
C CYS A 77 -2.40 -0.64 4.35
N ARG A 78 -3.52 -1.03 3.76
CA ARG A 78 -3.80 -2.43 3.38
C ARG A 78 -2.82 -2.94 2.32
N LYS A 79 -2.39 -2.10 1.37
CA LYS A 79 -1.41 -2.49 0.35
C LYS A 79 -0.02 -2.64 0.96
N LEU A 80 0.38 -1.72 1.83
CA LEU A 80 1.67 -1.72 2.51
C LEU A 80 1.79 -2.85 3.54
N SER A 81 0.69 -3.23 4.22
CA SER A 81 0.70 -4.34 5.20
C SER A 81 0.89 -5.74 4.60
N LYS A 82 0.71 -5.90 3.28
CA LYS A 82 0.93 -7.18 2.58
C LYS A 82 2.41 -7.54 2.40
N LYS A 83 3.32 -6.62 2.75
CA LYS A 83 4.77 -6.82 2.66
C LYS A 83 5.36 -7.07 4.04
N LYS A 84 6.44 -7.85 4.06
CA LYS A 84 7.31 -7.97 5.22
C LYS A 84 8.40 -6.90 5.11
N TRP A 85 8.55 -6.10 6.15
CA TRP A 85 9.44 -4.95 6.17
C TRP A 85 10.74 -5.26 6.90
N THR A 86 11.82 -4.62 6.47
CA THR A 86 13.08 -4.62 7.20
C THR A 86 12.89 -3.85 8.51
N ILE A 87 13.40 -4.42 9.59
CA ILE A 87 13.31 -3.81 10.91
C ILE A 87 14.62 -3.07 11.15
N GLU A 88 14.53 -1.75 11.15
CA GLU A 88 15.61 -0.90 11.62
C GLU A 88 15.37 -0.52 13.08
N ARG A 89 16.43 -0.50 13.87
CA ARG A 89 16.40 -0.02 15.25
C ARG A 89 17.32 1.17 15.43
N ASP A 90 16.96 2.05 16.36
CA ASP A 90 17.86 3.10 16.80
C ASP A 90 18.90 2.59 17.81
N ALA A 91 19.74 3.48 18.31
CA ALA A 91 20.79 3.14 19.29
C ALA A 91 20.23 2.65 20.65
N GLY A 92 18.95 2.93 20.95
CA GLY A 92 18.25 2.45 22.13
C GLY A 92 17.59 1.08 21.93
N GLY A 93 17.60 0.54 20.71
CA GLY A 93 16.96 -0.72 20.37
C GLY A 93 15.48 -0.58 19.99
N GLU A 94 14.95 0.64 19.91
CA GLU A 94 13.55 0.88 19.53
C GLU A 94 13.38 0.75 18.01
N ILE A 95 12.24 0.20 17.56
CA ILE A 95 11.96 0.04 16.13
C ILE A 95 11.70 1.41 15.51
N LYS A 96 12.46 1.73 14.46
CA LYS A 96 12.29 2.97 13.69
C LYS A 96 11.05 2.88 12.80
N ALA A 97 10.38 4.02 12.67
CA ALA A 97 9.35 4.17 11.65
C ALA A 97 9.98 4.23 10.26
N ALA A 98 9.31 3.62 9.29
CA ALA A 98 9.64 3.72 7.88
C ALA A 98 8.62 4.63 7.18
N PHE A 99 9.07 5.38 6.17
CA PHE A 99 8.23 6.32 5.44
C PHE A 99 8.10 5.86 3.98
N TYR A 100 6.85 5.78 3.50
CA TYR A 100 6.54 5.32 2.15
C TYR A 100 5.60 6.27 1.45
N PHE A 101 5.71 6.34 0.13
CA PHE A 101 4.95 7.26 -0.69
C PHE A 101 3.90 6.51 -1.51
N CYS A 102 2.70 7.07 -1.58
CA CYS A 102 1.65 6.65 -2.49
C CYS A 102 1.11 7.87 -3.22
N ARG A 103 0.83 7.74 -4.53
CA ARG A 103 0.19 8.82 -5.29
C ARG A 103 -1.29 8.91 -4.93
N TYR A 104 -1.77 10.13 -4.78
CA TYR A 104 -3.16 10.49 -4.59
C TYR A 104 -3.65 11.31 -5.78
N LEU A 105 -4.74 10.84 -6.38
CA LEU A 105 -5.39 11.48 -7.52
C LEU A 105 -6.81 11.84 -7.10
N GLU A 106 -7.18 13.12 -7.20
CA GLU A 106 -8.53 13.56 -6.84
C GLU A 106 -9.62 12.94 -7.72
N SER A 107 -9.27 12.54 -8.95
CA SER A 107 -10.17 11.82 -9.86
C SER A 107 -10.49 10.39 -9.41
N VAL A 108 -9.66 9.79 -8.56
CA VAL A 108 -9.85 8.45 -8.00
C VAL A 108 -9.48 8.47 -6.51
N PRO A 109 -10.25 9.19 -5.68
CA PRO A 109 -9.82 9.64 -4.36
C PRO A 109 -9.78 8.53 -3.30
N GLU A 110 -10.17 7.31 -3.64
CA GLU A 110 -10.18 6.15 -2.74
C GLU A 110 -9.04 5.15 -3.02
N MET A 111 -8.32 5.31 -4.14
CA MET A 111 -7.32 4.35 -4.59
C MET A 111 -5.89 4.88 -4.38
N ALA A 112 -5.09 4.14 -3.62
CA ALA A 112 -3.69 4.46 -3.37
C ALA A 112 -2.76 3.75 -4.35
N TYR A 113 -1.97 4.52 -5.09
CA TYR A 113 -0.94 3.98 -5.98
C TYR A 113 0.41 4.07 -5.30
N CYS A 114 0.79 3.03 -4.55
CA CYS A 114 2.04 3.01 -3.81
C CYS A 114 3.19 2.54 -4.70
N GLU A 115 4.24 3.35 -4.78
CA GLU A 115 5.43 3.06 -5.56
C GLU A 115 6.37 2.14 -4.78
N ARG A 116 7.10 1.28 -5.50
CA ARG A 116 8.02 0.30 -4.92
C ARG A 116 9.45 0.76 -5.12
N ARG A 117 9.94 1.77 -4.37
CA ARG A 117 11.36 2.12 -4.11
C ARG A 117 11.48 3.45 -3.34
N PHE A 118 12.53 3.76 -2.56
CA PHE A 118 13.92 3.28 -2.56
C PHE A 118 14.45 2.96 -1.14
N GLY A 119 15.28 1.92 -1.05
CA GLY A 119 15.97 1.47 0.16
C GLY A 119 16.54 0.06 -0.03
N ASP A 120 17.26 -0.16 -1.13
CA ASP A 120 18.39 -1.10 -1.15
C ASP A 120 19.62 -0.29 -0.70
#